data_AF-W2EH25-F1
#
_entry.id   AF-W2EH25-F1
#
_cell.length_a   1.000
_cell.length_b   1.000
_cell.length_c   1.000
_cell.angle_alpha   90.00
_cell.angle_beta   90.00
_cell.angle_gamma   90.00
#
_symmetry.space_group_name_H-M   'P 1'
#
loop_
_entity.id
_entity.type
_entity.pdbx_description
1 polymer ?
#
loop_
_entity_poly.entity_id
_entity_poly.type
_entity_poly.pdbx_seq_one_letter_code
_entity_poly.pdbx_strand_id
1 'polypeptide(L)' 'MSLIPHYRCCTCGGTGLVNDDHSEAATCRDCDGTGIDNHGA' A
#
# COMPACT_ATOMS: atom_id res chain seq x y z
N MET A 1 3.79 2.58 22.97
CA MET A 1 2.70 2.42 21.98
C MET A 1 3.06 3.21 20.75
N SER A 2 3.38 2.53 19.65
CA SER A 2 3.71 3.19 18.38
C SER A 2 2.43 3.73 17.76
N LEU A 3 2.35 5.05 17.56
CA LEU A 3 1.38 5.66 16.67
C LEU A 3 1.73 5.17 15.27
N ILE A 4 0.92 4.31 14.67
CA ILE A 4 0.90 4.11 13.21
C ILE A 4 -0.22 5.01 12.75
N PRO A 5 0.05 6.27 12.40
CA PRO A 5 -0.97 7.12 11.83
C PRO A 5 -1.37 6.50 10.50
N HIS A 6 -2.66 6.38 10.32
CA HIS A 6 -3.54 6.49 9.14
C HIS A 6 -2.96 6.67 7.71
N TYR A 7 -1.66 6.76 7.49
CA TYR A 7 -0.99 6.86 6.21
C TYR A 7 -0.53 5.50 5.67
N ARG A 8 -1.13 4.38 6.07
CA ARG A 8 -0.78 3.08 5.49
C ARG A 8 -1.81 2.69 4.46
N CYS A 9 -1.37 2.43 3.23
CA CYS A 9 -2.28 2.02 2.14
C CYS A 9 -3.06 0.77 2.56
N CYS A 10 -4.39 0.86 2.53
CA CYS A 10 -5.28 -0.24 2.91
C CYS A 10 -5.16 -1.44 1.97
N THR A 11 -4.87 -1.20 0.69
CA THR A 11 -4.82 -2.22 -0.36
C THR A 11 -3.61 -3.13 -0.22
N CYS A 12 -2.42 -2.56 -0.03
CA CYS A 12 -1.19 -3.34 0.13
C CYS A 12 -0.76 -3.52 1.58
N GLY A 13 -1.49 -2.98 2.55
CA GLY A 13 -1.13 -3.05 3.96
C GLY A 13 0.21 -2.37 4.28
N GLY A 14 0.67 -1.44 3.45
CA GLY A 14 1.89 -0.67 3.66
C GLY A 14 3.13 -1.12 2.90
N THR A 15 3.05 -2.19 2.11
CA THR A 15 4.22 -2.76 1.43
C THR A 15 4.56 -2.05 0.12
N GLY A 16 3.59 -1.30 -0.46
CA GLY A 16 3.71 -0.78 -1.82
C GLY A 16 3.52 -1.83 -2.90
N LEU A 17 3.20 -3.08 -2.53
CA LEU A 17 3.13 -4.22 -3.45
C LEU A 17 1.84 -5.02 -3.23
N VAL A 18 1.24 -5.51 -4.31
CA VAL A 18 0.13 -6.46 -4.31
C VAL A 18 0.55 -7.71 -5.07
N ASN A 19 0.16 -8.88 -4.57
CA ASN A 19 0.35 -10.10 -5.33
C ASN A 19 -0.73 -10.14 -6.39
N ASP A 20 -0.36 -10.13 -7.66
CA ASP A 20 -1.32 -10.40 -8.72
C ASP A 20 -1.61 -11.91 -8.82
N ASP A 21 -2.67 -12.27 -9.54
CA ASP A 21 -3.06 -13.67 -9.79
C ASP A 21 -1.97 -14.47 -10.55
N HIS A 22 -0.90 -13.79 -10.99
CA HIS A 22 0.24 -14.35 -11.69
C HIS A 22 1.44 -14.61 -10.77
N SER A 23 1.26 -14.49 -9.45
CA SER A 23 2.28 -14.78 -8.43
C SER A 23 3.50 -13.86 -8.44
N GLU A 24 3.43 -12.73 -9.13
CA GLU A 24 4.48 -11.72 -9.13
C GLU A 24 4.05 -10.52 -8.26
N ALA A 25 5.00 -9.95 -7.52
CA ALA A 25 4.73 -8.75 -6.72
C ALA A 25 4.58 -7.54 -7.66
N ALA A 26 3.34 -7.13 -7.92
CA ALA A 26 3.03 -5.95 -8.72
C ALA A 26 2.99 -4.69 -7.84
N THR A 27 3.44 -3.57 -8.39
CA THR A 27 3.34 -2.27 -7.69
C THR A 27 1.88 -1.96 -7.36
N CYS A 28 1.61 -1.66 -6.09
CA CYS A 28 0.29 -1.29 -5.63
C CYS A 28 -0.12 0.05 -6.26
N ARG A 29 -1.09 0.01 -7.17
CA ARG A 29 -1.59 1.19 -7.91
C ARG A 29 -2.28 2.21 -7.02
N ASP A 30 -2.90 1.74 -5.94
CA ASP A 30 -3.67 2.60 -5.03
C ASP A 30 -2.77 3.52 -4.20
N CYS A 31 -1.47 3.21 -4.09
CA CYS A 31 -0.50 4.06 -3.40
C CYS A 31 0.73 4.36 -4.27
N ASP A 32 0.67 4.10 -5.57
CA ASP A 32 1.80 4.23 -6.50
C ASP A 32 3.11 3.58 -6.01
N GLY A 33 3.00 2.47 -5.28
CA GLY A 33 4.16 1.75 -4.73
C GLY A 33 4.77 2.34 -3.46
N THR A 34 4.23 3.45 -2.93
CA THR A 34 4.77 4.10 -1.73
C THR A 34 4.44 3.37 -0.44
N GLY A 35 3.41 2.50 -0.46
CA GLY A 35 2.85 1.88 0.75
C GLY A 35 2.05 2.86 1.61
N ILE A 36 1.90 4.11 1.17
CA ILE A 36 1.24 5.17 1.93
C ILE A 36 -0.15 5.45 1.39
N ASP A 37 -1.14 5.61 2.27
CA ASP A 37 -2.49 5.98 1.84
C ASP A 37 -2.47 7.42 1.29
N ASN A 38 -2.77 7.55 0.00
CA ASN A 38 -2.87 8.83 -0.71
C ASN A 38 -4.33 9.29 -0.87
N HIS A 39 -5.30 8.54 -0.32
CA HIS A 39 -6.74 8.86 -0.32
C HIS A 39 -7.04 9.98 0.67
N GLY A 40 -6.53 11.17 0.44
CA GLY A 40 -6.76 12.31 1.34
C GLY A 40 -6.12 13.64 0.94
N ALA A 41 -5.70 13.79 -0.33
CA ALA A 41 -5.34 15.10 -0.88
C ALA A 41 -6.60 15.85 -1.36
#